data_AF-A0A848HNG7-F1
#
_entry.id   AF-A0A848HNG7-F1
#
_cell.length_a   1.000
_cell.length_b   1.000
_cell.length_c   1.000
_cell.angle_alpha   90.00
_cell.angle_beta   90.00
_cell.angle_gamma   90.00
#
_symmetry.space_group_name_H-M   'P 1'
#
loop_
_entity.id
_entity.type
_entity.pdbx_description
1 polymer ?
#
loop_
_entity_poly.entity_id
_entity_poly.type
_entity_poly.pdbx_seq_one_letter_code
_entity_poly.pdbx_strand_id
1 'polypeptide(L)'
;MHISIDNNGISLVDAPPGRLRADPDANQSHPRESYVYAHLDQDGNIFYIGKGAGRRAWSDDRHPLWHRYVERRTGGKYEVKVLIEGLSADEAERLESQWLAQEVATLVNWINMARRSDYGAIDQFRRLRNANRALAQLARELEKDAPAQAAEKYAAAIAAIAEYAFIKFELDLVGDLIDDENAEFGFSGDLAILERYTMVLVKLGRAPEAKAAIKDYIAKYKRDQSRSSFEKMYARVEKALRKA
;
A
#
# COMPACT_ATOMS: atom_id res chain seq x y z
N MET A 1 -20.84 -15.24 -23.07
CA MET A 1 -19.44 -15.50 -22.65
C MET A 1 -18.98 -14.32 -21.82
N HIS A 2 -18.73 -14.57 -20.54
CA HIS A 2 -18.31 -13.60 -19.54
C HIS A 2 -16.91 -13.95 -19.06
N ILE A 3 -16.10 -12.92 -18.78
CA ILE A 3 -14.80 -13.09 -18.14
C ILE A 3 -15.03 -13.02 -16.63
N SER A 4 -14.58 -14.03 -15.90
CA SER A 4 -14.54 -14.07 -14.44
C SER A 4 -13.09 -14.01 -13.98
N ILE A 5 -12.81 -13.17 -12.98
CA ILE A 5 -11.49 -13.00 -12.38
C ILE A 5 -11.63 -13.24 -10.88
N ASP A 6 -10.88 -14.19 -10.35
CA ASP A 6 -10.74 -14.46 -8.92
C ASP A 6 -9.27 -14.76 -8.60
N ASN A 7 -8.97 -15.17 -7.36
CA ASN A 7 -7.60 -15.53 -6.99
C ASN A 7 -7.09 -16.82 -7.63
N ASN A 8 -7.96 -17.62 -8.29
CA ASN A 8 -7.56 -18.80 -9.05
C ASN A 8 -7.22 -18.47 -10.52
N GLY A 9 -7.52 -17.25 -10.98
CA GLY A 9 -7.10 -16.73 -12.27
C GLY A 9 -8.26 -16.16 -13.12
N ILE A 10 -8.10 -16.26 -14.44
CA ILE A 10 -9.08 -15.75 -15.42
C ILE A 10 -9.79 -16.94 -16.05
N SER A 11 -11.12 -16.94 -15.99
CA SER A 11 -11.97 -17.97 -16.58
C SER A 11 -13.00 -17.39 -17.53
N LEU A 12 -13.33 -18.12 -18.60
CA LEU A 12 -14.46 -17.84 -19.48
C LEU A 12 -15.65 -18.68 -19.03
N VAL A 13 -16.75 -18.01 -18.68
CA VAL A 13 -17.98 -18.66 -18.24
C VAL A 13 -19.15 -18.27 -19.14
N ASP A 14 -20.07 -19.20 -19.36
CA ASP A 14 -21.20 -18.96 -20.28
C ASP A 14 -22.21 -17.95 -19.72
N ALA A 15 -22.38 -17.95 -18.40
CA ALA A 15 -23.22 -17.02 -17.65
C ALA A 15 -22.49 -16.54 -16.37
N PRO A 16 -22.84 -15.38 -15.81
CA PRO A 16 -22.30 -14.95 -14.53
C PRO A 16 -22.67 -15.98 -13.45
N PRO A 17 -21.75 -16.34 -12.53
CA PRO A 17 -22.09 -17.21 -11.42
C PRO A 17 -23.24 -16.57 -10.61
N GLY A 18 -24.17 -17.40 -10.14
CA GLY A 18 -25.20 -16.95 -9.22
C GLY A 18 -24.56 -16.37 -7.95
N ARG A 19 -25.20 -15.36 -7.34
CA ARG A 19 -24.70 -14.75 -6.11
C ARG A 19 -24.60 -15.81 -5.02
N LEU A 20 -23.42 -15.96 -4.44
CA LEU A 20 -23.17 -16.80 -3.28
C LEU A 20 -24.03 -16.35 -2.09
N ARG A 21 -24.48 -17.33 -1.32
CA ARG A 21 -25.27 -17.13 -0.10
C ARG A 21 -24.58 -17.83 1.04
N ALA A 22 -24.61 -17.20 2.21
CA ALA A 22 -24.20 -17.86 3.44
C ALA A 22 -25.17 -19.02 3.76
N ASP A 23 -24.62 -20.09 4.33
CA ASP A 23 -25.39 -21.15 4.94
C ASP A 23 -26.02 -20.62 6.24
N PRO A 24 -27.37 -20.56 6.34
CA PRO A 24 -28.03 -20.06 7.54
C PRO A 24 -27.79 -20.94 8.77
N ASP A 25 -27.41 -22.21 8.59
CA ASP A 25 -27.23 -23.19 9.65
C ASP A 25 -25.76 -23.37 10.05
N ALA A 26 -24.83 -22.61 9.45
CA ALA A 26 -23.41 -22.68 9.77
C ALA A 26 -23.14 -22.35 11.24
N ASN A 27 -22.31 -23.14 11.91
CA ASN A 27 -21.99 -22.95 13.33
C ASN A 27 -21.09 -21.72 13.53
N GLN A 28 -21.68 -20.65 14.06
CA GLN A 28 -21.01 -19.36 14.28
C GLN A 28 -20.01 -19.36 15.44
N SER A 29 -19.92 -20.42 16.23
CA SER A 29 -19.04 -20.50 17.42
C SER A 29 -17.93 -21.53 17.26
N HIS A 30 -18.27 -22.69 16.69
CA HIS A 30 -17.39 -23.84 16.54
C HIS A 30 -17.54 -24.42 15.13
N PRO A 31 -17.09 -23.68 14.11
CA PRO A 31 -17.23 -24.12 12.74
C PRO A 31 -16.46 -25.43 12.51
N ARG A 32 -17.07 -26.33 11.74
CA ARG A 32 -16.49 -27.63 11.42
C ARG A 32 -15.40 -27.50 10.36
N GLU A 33 -14.33 -28.27 10.55
CA GLU A 33 -13.21 -28.42 9.61
C GLU A 33 -12.67 -27.07 9.09
N SER A 34 -12.55 -26.91 7.77
CA SER A 34 -12.27 -25.62 7.15
C SER A 34 -13.58 -24.91 6.81
N TYR A 35 -13.52 -23.58 6.79
CA TYR A 35 -14.67 -22.72 6.57
C TYR A 35 -14.25 -21.41 5.90
N VAL A 36 -15.22 -20.74 5.30
CA VAL A 36 -15.11 -19.36 4.82
C VAL A 36 -15.92 -18.47 5.75
N TYR A 37 -15.37 -17.29 6.07
CA TYR A 37 -15.98 -16.34 7.00
C TYR A 37 -15.89 -14.91 6.46
N ALA A 38 -16.77 -14.06 6.96
CA ALA A 38 -16.80 -12.62 6.72
C ALA A 38 -16.58 -11.85 8.02
N HIS A 39 -15.98 -10.67 7.92
CA HIS A 39 -16.18 -9.63 8.94
C HIS A 39 -17.15 -8.59 8.39
N LEU A 40 -18.11 -8.22 9.22
CA LEU A 40 -19.18 -7.29 8.89
C LEU A 40 -19.08 -6.03 9.75
N ASP A 41 -19.37 -4.88 9.15
CA ASP A 41 -19.52 -3.64 9.90
C ASP A 41 -20.88 -3.59 10.63
N GLN A 42 -21.17 -2.45 11.28
CA GLN A 42 -22.40 -2.28 12.07
C GLN A 42 -23.67 -2.25 11.22
N ASP A 43 -23.54 -1.98 9.92
CA ASP A 43 -24.64 -1.95 8.96
C ASP A 43 -24.83 -3.32 8.27
N GLY A 44 -23.97 -4.29 8.62
CA GLY A 44 -23.99 -5.64 8.03
C GLY A 44 -23.27 -5.72 6.67
N ASN A 45 -22.49 -4.71 6.28
CA ASN A 45 -21.70 -4.80 5.06
C ASN A 45 -20.46 -5.66 5.30
N ILE A 46 -20.20 -6.59 4.37
CA ILE A 46 -18.98 -7.39 4.37
C ILE A 46 -17.82 -6.47 3.99
N PHE A 47 -16.84 -6.34 4.88
CA PHE A 47 -15.60 -5.60 4.59
C PHE A 47 -14.35 -6.48 4.53
N TYR A 48 -14.44 -7.73 4.96
CA TYR A 48 -13.35 -8.69 4.88
C TYR A 48 -13.91 -10.09 4.67
N ILE A 49 -13.24 -10.87 3.82
CA ILE A 49 -13.49 -12.29 3.63
C ILE A 49 -12.21 -13.05 3.97
N GLY A 50 -12.33 -14.20 4.61
CA GLY A 50 -11.19 -15.08 4.81
C GLY A 50 -11.60 -16.54 4.85
N LYS A 51 -10.60 -17.42 4.72
CA LYS A 51 -10.73 -18.83 5.04
C LYS A 51 -9.94 -19.22 6.28
N GLY A 52 -10.39 -20.29 6.95
CA GLY A 52 -9.67 -20.81 8.09
C GLY A 52 -10.22 -22.12 8.63
N ALA A 53 -9.56 -22.59 9.69
CA ALA A 53 -9.98 -23.72 10.50
C ALA A 53 -9.85 -23.33 11.98
N GLY A 54 -10.54 -24.06 12.88
CA GLY A 54 -10.56 -23.75 14.30
C GLY A 54 -11.01 -22.31 14.57
N ARG A 55 -10.20 -21.52 15.29
CA ARG A 55 -10.54 -20.14 15.71
C ARG A 55 -9.96 -19.03 14.82
N ARG A 56 -9.50 -19.34 13.60
CA ARG A 56 -8.86 -18.35 12.71
C ARG A 56 -9.73 -17.13 12.38
N ALA A 57 -11.05 -17.30 12.29
CA ALA A 57 -11.99 -16.20 12.03
C ALA A 57 -11.84 -15.05 13.03
N TRP A 58 -11.57 -15.37 14.29
CA TRP A 58 -11.50 -14.42 15.42
C TRP A 58 -10.08 -13.98 15.77
N SER A 59 -9.07 -14.42 15.01
CA SER A 59 -7.70 -13.93 15.18
C SER A 59 -7.59 -12.47 14.72
N ASP A 60 -6.77 -11.70 15.41
CA ASP A 60 -6.42 -10.32 15.09
C ASP A 60 -5.16 -10.18 14.21
N ASP A 61 -4.51 -11.28 13.83
CA ASP A 61 -3.38 -11.28 12.90
C ASP A 61 -3.88 -10.93 11.49
N ARG A 62 -3.86 -9.64 11.14
CA ARG A 62 -4.44 -9.09 9.92
C ARG A 62 -3.56 -8.00 9.32
N HIS A 63 -3.80 -7.71 8.04
CA HIS A 63 -3.10 -6.64 7.34
C HIS A 63 -3.38 -5.27 7.99
N PRO A 64 -2.41 -4.33 8.03
CA PRO A 64 -2.63 -3.00 8.63
C PRO A 64 -3.87 -2.24 8.13
N LEU A 65 -4.25 -2.40 6.86
CA LEU A 65 -5.47 -1.79 6.32
C LEU A 65 -6.76 -2.33 6.96
N TRP A 66 -6.78 -3.60 7.37
CA TRP A 66 -7.91 -4.16 8.10
C TRP A 66 -8.04 -3.47 9.47
N HIS A 67 -6.93 -3.34 10.20
CA HIS A 67 -6.93 -2.65 11.50
C HIS A 67 -7.37 -1.20 11.36
N ARG A 68 -6.87 -0.51 10.33
CA ARG A 68 -7.27 0.86 10.00
C ARG A 68 -8.75 0.97 9.69
N TYR A 69 -9.32 0.06 8.90
CA TYR A 69 -10.76 0.06 8.63
C TYR A 69 -11.57 -0.11 9.93
N VAL A 70 -11.22 -1.10 10.75
CA VAL A 70 -11.89 -1.36 12.03
C VAL A 70 -11.79 -0.16 12.97
N GLU A 71 -10.61 0.45 13.10
CA GLU A 71 -10.42 1.62 13.96
C GLU A 71 -11.21 2.84 13.44
N ARG A 72 -11.08 3.17 12.15
CA ARG A 72 -11.54 4.44 11.58
C ARG A 72 -12.98 4.42 11.11
N ARG A 73 -13.46 3.29 10.57
CA ARG A 73 -14.78 3.21 9.94
C ARG A 73 -15.81 2.56 10.85
N THR A 74 -15.39 1.65 11.73
CA THR A 74 -16.33 0.91 12.58
C THR A 74 -16.18 1.20 14.08
N GLY A 75 -15.22 2.05 14.47
CA GLY A 75 -14.98 2.42 15.87
C GLY A 75 -14.56 1.23 16.74
N GLY A 76 -13.81 0.29 16.17
CA GLY A 76 -13.36 -0.93 16.83
C GLY A 76 -14.38 -2.07 16.87
N LYS A 77 -15.57 -1.89 16.29
CA LYS A 77 -16.67 -2.87 16.36
C LYS A 77 -16.86 -3.59 15.03
N TYR A 78 -16.97 -4.90 15.05
CA TYR A 78 -17.33 -5.69 13.87
C TYR A 78 -17.93 -7.02 14.32
N GLU A 79 -18.68 -7.65 13.43
CA GLU A 79 -19.18 -9.01 13.61
C GLU A 79 -18.34 -9.98 12.77
N VAL A 80 -18.11 -11.19 13.28
CA VAL A 80 -17.56 -12.31 12.51
C VAL A 80 -18.69 -13.27 12.18
N LYS A 81 -18.87 -13.57 10.89
CA LYS A 81 -19.87 -14.52 10.42
C LYS A 81 -19.22 -15.64 9.63
N VAL A 82 -19.43 -16.88 10.05
CA VAL A 82 -19.12 -18.07 9.26
C VAL A 82 -20.12 -18.12 8.11
N LEU A 83 -19.61 -18.10 6.88
CA LEU A 83 -20.41 -18.09 5.66
C LEU A 83 -20.75 -19.52 5.24
N ILE A 84 -19.76 -20.41 5.19
CA ILE A 84 -19.90 -21.85 4.87
C ILE A 84 -18.84 -22.61 5.66
N GLU A 85 -19.18 -23.77 6.23
CA GLU A 85 -18.30 -24.64 7.02
C GLU A 85 -18.30 -26.09 6.50
N GLY A 86 -17.46 -26.95 7.09
CA GLY A 86 -17.37 -28.37 6.72
C GLY A 86 -16.72 -28.58 5.36
N LEU A 87 -15.79 -27.69 5.00
CA LEU A 87 -15.07 -27.71 3.74
C LEU A 87 -13.71 -28.39 3.92
N SER A 88 -13.24 -29.03 2.86
CA SER A 88 -11.81 -29.27 2.70
C SER A 88 -11.05 -27.95 2.53
N ALA A 89 -9.74 -27.98 2.76
CA ALA A 89 -8.90 -26.79 2.61
C ALA A 89 -8.95 -26.18 1.19
N ASP A 90 -8.99 -27.04 0.17
CA ASP A 90 -9.04 -26.63 -1.25
C ASP A 90 -10.41 -26.06 -1.62
N GLU A 91 -11.50 -26.60 -1.07
CA GLU A 91 -12.85 -26.06 -1.25
C GLU A 91 -12.97 -24.69 -0.58
N ALA A 92 -12.44 -24.53 0.63
CA ALA A 92 -12.43 -23.24 1.32
C ALA A 92 -11.62 -22.19 0.55
N GLU A 93 -10.49 -22.56 -0.07
CA GLU A 93 -9.70 -21.68 -0.93
C GLU A 93 -10.45 -21.21 -2.17
N ARG A 94 -11.08 -22.16 -2.87
CA ARG A 94 -11.85 -21.86 -4.07
C ARG A 94 -13.05 -20.98 -3.74
N LEU A 95 -13.76 -21.29 -2.66
CA LEU A 95 -14.95 -20.56 -2.25
C LEU A 95 -14.60 -19.15 -1.73
N GLU A 96 -13.51 -19.00 -0.96
CA GLU A 96 -12.99 -17.69 -0.57
C GLU A 96 -12.73 -16.82 -1.79
N SER A 97 -12.06 -17.37 -2.81
CA SER A 97 -11.76 -16.66 -4.06
C SER A 97 -13.02 -16.14 -4.75
N GLN A 98 -14.10 -16.94 -4.77
CA GLN A 98 -15.38 -16.52 -5.35
C GLN A 98 -16.05 -15.42 -4.53
N TRP A 99 -16.02 -15.49 -3.19
CA TRP A 99 -16.53 -14.42 -2.33
C TRP A 99 -15.74 -13.11 -2.49
N LEU A 100 -14.41 -13.20 -2.61
CA LEU A 100 -13.54 -12.05 -2.86
C LEU A 100 -13.87 -11.35 -4.18
N ALA A 101 -14.19 -12.12 -5.22
CA ALA A 101 -14.62 -11.58 -6.50
C ALA A 101 -16.03 -10.96 -6.45
N GLN A 102 -16.96 -11.57 -5.70
CA GLN A 102 -18.33 -11.08 -5.55
C GLN A 102 -18.42 -9.74 -4.83
N GLU A 103 -17.70 -9.58 -3.71
CA GLU A 103 -17.83 -8.41 -2.83
C GLU A 103 -16.72 -7.37 -3.05
N VAL A 104 -16.01 -7.43 -4.19
CA VAL A 104 -14.79 -6.65 -4.48
C VAL A 104 -14.81 -5.18 -4.04
N ALA A 105 -15.92 -4.48 -4.22
CA ALA A 105 -16.04 -3.05 -3.96
C ALA A 105 -15.98 -2.68 -2.46
N THR A 106 -16.31 -3.62 -1.57
CA THR A 106 -16.42 -3.37 -0.13
C THR A 106 -15.28 -3.98 0.67
N LEU A 107 -14.35 -4.70 0.04
CA LEU A 107 -13.35 -5.49 0.75
C LEU A 107 -12.04 -4.75 1.00
N VAL A 108 -11.51 -4.91 2.21
CA VAL A 108 -10.16 -4.46 2.62
C VAL A 108 -9.08 -5.51 2.40
N ASN A 109 -9.45 -6.69 1.87
CA ASN A 109 -8.53 -7.78 1.59
C ASN A 109 -7.34 -7.30 0.76
N TRP A 110 -6.13 -7.40 1.33
CA TRP A 110 -4.90 -7.00 0.64
C TRP A 110 -4.56 -7.92 -0.53
N ILE A 111 -4.94 -9.20 -0.43
CA ILE A 111 -4.80 -10.19 -1.49
C ILE A 111 -6.20 -10.45 -2.05
N ASN A 112 -6.52 -9.75 -3.13
CA ASN A 112 -7.72 -9.97 -3.92
C ASN A 112 -7.43 -9.55 -5.37
N MET A 113 -7.34 -10.52 -6.27
CA MET A 113 -7.05 -10.33 -7.70
C MET A 113 -8.20 -9.69 -8.48
N ALA A 114 -9.43 -9.72 -7.93
CA ALA A 114 -10.57 -9.07 -8.55
C ALA A 114 -10.59 -7.55 -8.31
N ARG A 115 -9.76 -7.02 -7.40
CA ARG A 115 -9.73 -5.59 -7.06
C ARG A 115 -9.52 -4.72 -8.29
N ARG A 116 -10.19 -3.58 -8.27
CA ARG A 116 -10.07 -2.58 -9.33
C ARG A 116 -8.83 -1.74 -9.07
N SER A 117 -7.87 -1.85 -9.96
CA SER A 117 -6.71 -0.97 -9.99
C SER A 117 -6.66 -0.27 -11.35
N ASP A 118 -6.24 1.00 -11.35
CA ASP A 118 -5.98 1.74 -12.59
C ASP A 118 -4.61 1.34 -13.14
N TYR A 119 -4.60 0.34 -14.03
CA TYR A 119 -3.38 -0.15 -14.66
C TYR A 119 -2.66 0.94 -15.49
N GLY A 120 -3.40 1.89 -16.07
CA GLY A 120 -2.81 3.01 -16.79
C GLY A 120 -2.03 3.94 -15.85
N ALA A 121 -2.61 4.24 -14.69
CA ALA A 121 -1.93 4.99 -13.63
C ALA A 121 -0.72 4.23 -13.05
N ILE A 122 -0.81 2.90 -12.88
CA ILE A 122 0.33 2.06 -12.46
C ILE A 122 1.48 2.17 -13.47
N ASP A 123 1.19 2.05 -14.76
CA ASP A 123 2.20 2.12 -15.82
C ASP A 123 2.81 3.52 -15.91
N GLN A 124 2.00 4.57 -15.78
CA GLN A 124 2.48 5.94 -15.69
C GLN A 124 3.43 6.12 -14.49
N PHE A 125 3.03 5.69 -13.29
CA PHE A 125 3.85 5.73 -12.08
C PHE A 125 5.19 5.03 -12.29
N ARG A 126 5.17 3.80 -12.80
CA ARG A 126 6.37 2.99 -13.06
C ARG A 126 7.30 3.69 -14.04
N ARG A 127 6.76 4.19 -15.15
CA ARG A 127 7.54 4.90 -16.18
C ARG A 127 8.24 6.13 -15.62
N LEU A 128 7.50 7.01 -14.94
CA LEU A 128 8.03 8.24 -14.36
C LEU A 128 9.06 7.95 -13.27
N ARG A 129 8.78 7.02 -12.36
CA ARG A 129 9.70 6.64 -11.30
C ARG A 129 10.99 6.02 -11.84
N ASN A 130 10.90 5.18 -12.87
CA ASN A 130 12.08 4.57 -13.49
C ASN A 130 12.94 5.62 -14.22
N ALA A 131 12.31 6.57 -14.91
CA ALA A 131 13.02 7.69 -15.52
C ALA A 131 13.75 8.53 -14.46
N ASN A 132 13.09 8.81 -13.33
CA ASN A 132 13.71 9.57 -12.24
C ASN A 132 14.89 8.82 -11.59
N ARG A 133 14.77 7.49 -11.44
CA ARG A 133 15.87 6.64 -10.96
C ARG A 133 17.06 6.64 -11.91
N ALA A 134 16.82 6.63 -13.22
CA ALA A 134 17.88 6.75 -14.22
C ALA A 134 18.59 8.12 -14.09
N LEU A 135 17.84 9.21 -13.90
CA LEU A 135 18.42 10.54 -13.65
C LEU A 135 19.28 10.58 -12.37
N ALA A 136 18.79 9.99 -11.27
CA ALA A 136 19.54 9.89 -10.02
C ALA A 136 20.79 9.00 -10.13
N GLN A 137 20.77 8.00 -11.02
CA GLN A 137 21.94 7.17 -11.33
C GLN A 137 23.00 7.97 -12.11
N LEU A 138 22.60 8.78 -13.10
CA LEU A 138 23.52 9.70 -13.78
C LEU A 138 24.14 10.72 -12.80
N ALA A 139 23.36 11.21 -11.82
CA ALA A 139 23.88 12.06 -10.76
C ALA A 139 24.96 11.34 -9.93
N ARG A 140 24.73 10.06 -9.62
CA ARG A 140 25.65 9.22 -8.84
C ARG A 140 27.01 9.07 -9.51
N GLU A 141 27.02 8.88 -10.82
CA GLU A 141 28.25 8.75 -11.62
C GLU A 141 29.10 10.02 -11.60
N LEU A 142 28.48 11.19 -11.42
CA LEU A 142 29.15 12.49 -11.38
C LEU A 142 29.66 12.89 -9.98
N GLU A 143 29.28 12.20 -8.91
CA GLU A 143 29.58 12.65 -7.54
C GLU A 143 31.08 12.81 -7.23
N LYS A 144 31.92 12.00 -7.90
CA LYS A 144 33.36 12.03 -7.73
C LYS A 144 33.98 13.16 -8.55
N ASP A 145 33.69 13.17 -9.84
CA ASP A 145 34.43 13.95 -10.83
C ASP A 145 33.81 15.34 -11.09
N ALA A 146 32.49 15.47 -10.92
CA ALA A 146 31.74 16.70 -11.11
C ALA A 146 30.64 16.88 -10.05
N PRO A 147 31.00 17.01 -8.75
CA PRO A 147 30.03 17.02 -7.65
C PRO A 147 29.00 18.17 -7.73
N ALA A 148 29.35 19.31 -8.33
CA ALA A 148 28.38 20.39 -8.56
C ALA A 148 27.28 19.98 -9.56
N GLN A 149 27.66 19.32 -10.66
CA GLN A 149 26.70 18.79 -11.65
C GLN A 149 25.88 17.63 -11.07
N ALA A 150 26.49 16.78 -10.22
CA ALA A 150 25.76 15.75 -9.49
C ALA A 150 24.67 16.37 -8.60
N ALA A 151 24.97 17.45 -7.89
CA ALA A 151 24.00 18.17 -7.06
C ALA A 151 22.83 18.71 -7.90
N GLU A 152 23.09 19.32 -9.06
CA GLU A 152 22.05 19.81 -9.97
C GLU A 152 21.13 18.69 -10.46
N LYS A 153 21.70 17.54 -10.85
CA LYS A 153 20.90 16.37 -11.28
C LYS A 153 20.08 15.78 -10.14
N TYR A 154 20.63 15.72 -8.93
CA TYR A 154 19.88 15.29 -7.76
C TYR A 154 18.75 16.25 -7.40
N ALA A 155 18.97 17.56 -7.49
CA ALA A 155 17.92 18.56 -7.30
C ALA A 155 16.79 18.39 -8.32
N ALA A 156 17.14 18.19 -9.60
CA ALA A 156 16.17 17.89 -10.66
C ALA A 156 15.40 16.58 -10.37
N ALA A 157 16.10 15.54 -9.91
CA ALA A 157 15.48 14.27 -9.55
C ALA A 157 14.52 14.39 -8.36
N ILE A 158 14.83 15.23 -7.36
CA ILE A 158 13.94 15.51 -6.24
C ILE A 158 12.68 16.25 -6.72
N ALA A 159 12.82 17.22 -7.63
CA ALA A 159 11.69 17.94 -8.19
C ALA A 159 10.74 16.99 -8.96
N ALA A 160 11.29 16.07 -9.76
CA ALA A 160 10.54 15.10 -10.55
C ALA A 160 9.74 14.08 -9.71
N ILE A 161 10.02 13.94 -8.40
CA ILE A 161 9.22 13.09 -7.49
C ILE A 161 7.74 13.51 -7.51
N ALA A 162 7.46 14.81 -7.63
CA ALA A 162 6.10 15.33 -7.60
C ALA A 162 5.24 14.84 -8.79
N GLU A 163 5.88 14.41 -9.88
CA GLU A 163 5.17 13.88 -11.06
C GLU A 163 4.56 12.50 -10.81
N TYR A 164 5.05 11.75 -9.82
CA TYR A 164 4.60 10.37 -9.57
C TYR A 164 4.19 10.08 -8.12
N ALA A 165 4.66 10.83 -7.13
CA ALA A 165 4.38 10.54 -5.72
C ALA A 165 2.90 10.61 -5.33
N PHE A 166 2.08 11.34 -6.12
CA PHE A 166 0.66 11.56 -5.86
C PHE A 166 -0.27 10.81 -6.83
N ILE A 167 0.28 9.95 -7.69
CA ILE A 167 -0.53 9.14 -8.60
C ILE A 167 -1.30 8.10 -7.79
N LYS A 168 -2.64 8.15 -7.88
CA LYS A 168 -3.53 7.15 -7.30
C LYS A 168 -3.80 6.07 -8.32
N PHE A 169 -3.70 4.81 -7.90
CA PHE A 169 -3.99 3.67 -8.76
C PHE A 169 -4.73 2.53 -8.05
N GLU A 170 -4.78 2.53 -6.72
CA GLU A 170 -5.74 1.69 -5.99
C GLU A 170 -7.07 2.42 -5.94
N LEU A 171 -8.15 1.69 -6.25
CA LEU A 171 -9.51 2.22 -6.27
C LEU A 171 -10.34 1.59 -5.15
N ASP A 172 -11.62 1.97 -5.09
CA ASP A 172 -12.59 1.47 -4.13
C ASP A 172 -12.11 1.63 -2.68
N LEU A 173 -12.55 0.75 -1.78
CA LEU A 173 -12.26 0.89 -0.35
C LEU A 173 -10.77 0.89 -0.01
N VAL A 174 -9.95 0.11 -0.71
CA VAL A 174 -8.50 0.08 -0.49
C VAL A 174 -7.88 1.44 -0.85
N GLY A 175 -8.30 2.04 -1.96
CA GLY A 175 -7.91 3.39 -2.36
C GLY A 175 -8.28 4.43 -1.30
N ASP A 176 -9.53 4.39 -0.80
CA ASP A 176 -10.01 5.30 0.23
C ASP A 176 -9.19 5.18 1.54
N LEU A 177 -8.86 3.96 1.96
CA LEU A 177 -8.05 3.74 3.16
C LEU A 177 -6.60 4.23 3.00
N ILE A 178 -6.04 4.11 1.80
CA ILE A 178 -4.72 4.66 1.47
C ILE A 178 -4.77 6.20 1.47
N ASP A 179 -5.86 6.79 0.96
CA ASP A 179 -6.07 8.24 1.00
C ASP A 179 -6.18 8.76 2.43
N ASP A 180 -6.92 8.08 3.31
CA ASP A 180 -6.96 8.39 4.74
C ASP A 180 -5.54 8.32 5.34
N GLU A 181 -4.71 7.38 4.89
CA GLU A 181 -3.35 7.16 5.40
C GLU A 181 -2.40 8.26 4.93
N ASN A 182 -2.58 8.71 3.70
CA ASN A 182 -1.85 9.84 3.12
C ASN A 182 -2.30 11.17 3.75
N ALA A 183 -3.57 11.33 4.08
CA ALA A 183 -4.07 12.52 4.77
C ALA A 183 -3.46 12.65 6.18
N GLU A 184 -3.31 11.55 6.89
CA GLU A 184 -2.78 11.53 8.25
C GLU A 184 -1.24 11.66 8.30
N PHE A 185 -0.54 10.79 7.56
CA PHE A 185 0.92 10.69 7.64
C PHE A 185 1.65 11.43 6.51
N GLY A 186 0.91 11.94 5.53
CA GLY A 186 1.48 12.50 4.31
C GLY A 186 1.93 11.42 3.32
N PHE A 187 2.54 11.88 2.22
CA PHE A 187 3.06 11.03 1.16
C PHE A 187 4.51 10.64 1.40
N SER A 188 4.95 9.57 0.75
CA SER A 188 6.37 9.20 0.62
C SER A 188 6.92 9.65 -0.72
N GLY A 189 8.16 10.11 -0.74
CA GLY A 189 8.92 10.35 -1.96
C GLY A 189 9.97 9.26 -2.19
N ASP A 190 11.12 9.62 -2.76
CA ASP A 190 12.31 8.76 -2.83
C ASP A 190 13.41 9.31 -1.90
N LEU A 191 13.32 8.95 -0.62
CA LEU A 191 14.26 9.38 0.45
C LEU A 191 15.73 9.06 0.11
N ALA A 192 15.97 8.00 -0.67
CA ALA A 192 17.33 7.65 -1.12
C ALA A 192 17.95 8.73 -2.02
N ILE A 193 17.16 9.40 -2.87
CA ILE A 193 17.63 10.49 -3.74
C ILE A 193 17.99 11.71 -2.87
N LEU A 194 17.13 12.08 -1.92
CA LEU A 194 17.41 13.14 -0.96
C LEU A 194 18.67 12.84 -0.13
N GLU A 195 18.84 11.59 0.29
CA GLU A 195 20.01 11.20 1.06
C GLU A 195 21.30 11.43 0.26
N ARG A 196 21.36 11.00 -1.00
CA ARG A 196 22.53 11.25 -1.86
C ARG A 196 22.74 12.73 -2.12
N TYR A 197 21.66 13.46 -2.41
CA TYR A 197 21.73 14.90 -2.64
C TYR A 197 22.39 15.65 -1.48
N THR A 198 21.91 15.39 -0.26
CA THR A 198 22.45 16.02 0.96
C THR A 198 23.91 15.64 1.22
N MET A 199 24.32 14.41 0.88
CA MET A 199 25.74 14.01 0.96
C MET A 199 26.62 14.83 0.02
N VAL A 200 26.18 15.00 -1.23
CA VAL A 200 26.92 15.79 -2.23
C VAL A 200 27.01 17.25 -1.81
N LEU A 201 25.90 17.84 -1.36
CA LEU A 201 25.89 19.22 -0.86
C LEU A 201 26.83 19.41 0.34
N VAL A 202 26.83 18.49 1.31
CA VAL A 202 27.76 18.54 2.44
C VAL A 202 29.23 18.43 1.98
N LYS A 203 29.53 17.56 1.00
CA LYS A 203 30.88 17.43 0.41
C LYS A 203 31.34 18.74 -0.26
N LEU A 204 30.40 19.49 -0.83
CA LEU A 204 30.65 20.80 -1.45
C LEU A 204 30.72 21.96 -0.43
N GLY A 205 30.59 21.70 0.87
CA GLY A 205 30.52 22.75 1.90
C GLY A 205 29.17 23.50 1.93
N ARG A 206 28.15 23.00 1.22
CA ARG A 206 26.81 23.61 1.09
C ARG A 206 25.83 23.03 2.13
N ALA A 207 26.26 22.89 3.38
CA ALA A 207 25.43 22.33 4.45
C ALA A 207 24.11 23.11 4.72
N PRO A 208 24.08 24.46 4.67
CA PRO A 208 22.83 25.23 4.77
C PRO A 208 21.81 24.87 3.70
N GLU A 209 22.27 24.61 2.48
CA GLU A 209 21.40 24.20 1.38
C GLU A 209 20.90 22.76 1.54
N ALA A 210 21.75 21.85 2.04
CA ALA A 210 21.32 20.50 2.36
C ALA A 210 20.19 20.50 3.40
N LYS A 211 20.28 21.41 4.38
CA LYS A 211 19.24 21.61 5.39
C LYS A 211 17.94 22.15 4.80
N ALA A 212 18.03 23.15 3.92
CA ALA A 212 16.87 23.69 3.21
C ALA A 212 16.20 22.61 2.35
N ALA A 213 16.97 21.82 1.60
CA ALA A 213 16.46 20.73 0.78
C ALA A 213 15.70 19.67 1.60
N ILE A 214 16.20 19.32 2.80
CA ILE A 214 15.47 18.42 3.70
C ILE A 214 14.13 19.02 4.12
N LYS A 215 14.12 20.30 4.52
CA LYS A 215 12.90 21.01 4.95
C LYS A 215 11.85 21.05 3.84
N ASP A 216 12.27 21.39 2.63
CA ASP A 216 11.36 21.48 1.47
C ASP A 216 10.83 20.11 1.06
N TYR A 217 11.66 19.06 1.16
CA TYR A 217 11.26 17.69 0.91
C TYR A 217 10.19 17.21 1.89
N ILE A 218 10.41 17.35 3.21
CA ILE A 218 9.45 16.84 4.21
C ILE A 218 8.14 17.63 4.24
N ALA A 219 8.15 18.88 3.78
CA ALA A 219 6.91 19.64 3.60
C ALA A 219 5.97 18.98 2.59
N LYS A 220 6.50 18.22 1.63
CA LYS A 220 5.73 17.47 0.62
C LYS A 220 5.58 15.99 0.97
N TYR A 221 6.64 15.38 1.50
CA TYR A 221 6.75 13.93 1.70
C TYR A 221 6.94 13.58 3.19
N LYS A 222 6.01 14.08 4.02
CA LYS A 222 6.05 13.97 5.48
C LYS A 222 6.21 12.53 5.99
N ARG A 223 5.68 11.54 5.27
CA ARG A 223 5.72 10.13 5.70
C ARG A 223 7.15 9.62 5.86
N ASP A 224 8.07 10.10 5.03
CA ASP A 224 9.47 9.67 5.07
C ASP A 224 10.21 10.13 6.34
N GLN A 225 9.67 11.11 7.09
CA GLN A 225 10.25 11.58 8.35
C GLN A 225 10.28 10.48 9.43
N SER A 226 9.36 9.51 9.37
CA SER A 226 9.28 8.39 10.31
C SER A 226 10.35 7.31 10.10
N ARG A 227 11.15 7.41 9.03
CA ARG A 227 12.14 6.39 8.67
C ARG A 227 13.45 6.61 9.40
N SER A 228 14.06 5.55 9.91
CA SER A 228 15.38 5.62 10.57
C SER A 228 16.50 6.15 9.65
N SER A 229 16.39 5.97 8.34
CA SER A 229 17.31 6.58 7.37
C SER A 229 17.18 8.10 7.30
N PHE A 230 16.00 8.66 7.52
CA PHE A 230 15.79 10.10 7.59
C PHE A 230 16.53 10.70 8.79
N GLU A 231 16.41 10.09 9.96
CA GLU A 231 17.11 10.54 11.18
C GLU A 231 18.62 10.57 11.01
N LYS A 232 19.20 9.51 10.43
CA LYS A 232 20.64 9.40 10.15
C LYS A 232 21.11 10.49 9.17
N MET A 233 20.35 10.71 8.09
CA MET A 233 20.62 11.76 7.11
C MET A 233 20.57 13.15 7.76
N TYR A 234 19.53 13.43 8.55
CA TYR A 234 19.35 14.71 9.22
C TYR A 234 20.48 15.01 10.21
N ALA A 235 20.84 14.04 11.05
CA ALA A 235 21.95 14.16 12.00
C ALA A 235 23.30 14.45 11.31
N ARG A 236 23.53 13.85 10.13
CA ARG A 236 24.73 14.10 9.31
C ARG A 236 24.78 15.56 8.83
N VAL A 237 23.67 16.10 8.34
CA VAL A 237 23.59 17.51 7.90
C VAL A 237 23.77 18.47 9.07
N GLU A 238 23.14 18.20 10.22
CA GLU A 238 23.31 18.98 11.45
C GLU A 238 24.78 19.02 11.92
N LYS A 239 25.48 17.88 11.87
CA LYS A 239 26.90 17.81 12.20
C LYS A 239 27.75 18.64 11.25
N ALA A 240 27.40 18.68 9.96
CA ALA A 240 28.10 19.48 8.97
C ALA A 240 27.89 20.98 9.18
N LEU A 241 26.67 21.40 9.55
CA LEU A 241 26.35 22.80 9.87
C LEU A 241 27.16 23.35 11.04
N ARG A 242 27.42 22.54 12.07
CA ARG A 242 28.24 22.97 13.23
C ARG A 242 29.72 23.12 12.91
N LYS A 243 30.17 22.62 11.76
CA LYS A 243 31.57 22.66 11.32
C LYS A 243 31.83 23.73 10.25
N ALA A 244 30.77 24.24 9.63
CA ALA A 244 30.82 25.32 8.65
C ALA A 244 30.87 26.67 9.38
#